data_AF-A0A970UDW7-F1
#
_entry.id   AF-A0A970UDW7-F1
#
_cell.length_a   1.000
_cell.length_b   1.000
_cell.length_c   1.000
_cell.angle_alpha   90.00
_cell.angle_beta   90.00
_cell.angle_gamma   90.00
#
_symmetry.space_group_name_H-M   'P 1'
#
loop_
_entity.id
_entity.type
_entity.pdbx_description
1 polymer ?
#
loop_
_entity_poly.entity_id
_entity_poly.type
_entity_poly.pdbx_seq_one_letter_code
_entity_poly.pdbx_strand_id
1 'polypeptide(L)' 'MARQKKSPAFEQSLNDLQVLVERLESGDLSLEESLTTFEQGIALTRECQSALQNAEQRIQVLLEQNGTLTEKPLDGSLLP' A
#
# COMPACT_ATOMS: atom_id res chain seq x y z
N MET A 1 -17.32 18.25 12.30
CA MET A 1 -16.04 17.55 12.55
C MET A 1 -16.05 16.23 11.78
N ALA A 2 -15.52 16.19 10.55
CA ALA A 2 -15.44 14.95 9.79
C ALA A 2 -14.15 14.24 10.19
N ARG A 3 -14.26 13.29 11.13
CA ARG A 3 -13.18 12.36 11.43
C ARG A 3 -13.09 11.44 10.21
N GLN A 4 -12.27 11.81 9.23
CA GLN A 4 -11.90 10.89 8.16
C GLN A 4 -11.41 9.64 8.86
N LYS A 5 -12.14 8.53 8.71
CA LYS A 5 -11.64 7.22 9.09
C LYS A 5 -10.39 7.03 8.23
N LYS A 6 -9.21 7.30 8.81
CA LYS A 6 -7.95 6.76 8.32
C LYS A 6 -8.25 5.31 8.02
N SER A 7 -8.18 4.90 6.75
CA SER A 7 -8.60 3.57 6.33
C SER A 7 -7.79 2.57 7.14
N PRO A 8 -8.36 1.96 8.19
CA PRO A 8 -7.58 1.09 9.07
C PRO A 8 -7.09 -0.12 8.29
N ALA A 9 -7.76 -0.46 7.18
CA ALA A 9 -7.37 -1.50 6.25
C ALA A 9 -5.98 -1.28 5.64
N PHE A 10 -5.60 -0.07 5.21
CA PHE A 10 -4.28 0.13 4.59
C PHE A 10 -3.16 0.04 5.63
N GLU A 11 -3.29 0.77 6.74
CA GLU A 11 -2.29 0.75 7.81
C GLU A 11 -2.14 -0.66 8.41
N GLN A 12 -3.25 -1.42 8.51
CA GLN A 12 -3.23 -2.81 8.95
C GLN A 12 -2.55 -3.72 7.92
N SER A 13 -2.95 -3.71 6.64
CA SER A 13 -2.32 -4.56 5.63
C SER A 13 -0.82 -4.26 5.47
N LEU A 14 -0.41 -2.99 5.63
CA LEU A 14 1.00 -2.60 5.63
C LEU A 14 1.75 -3.14 6.85
N ASN A 15 1.14 -3.08 8.05
CA ASN A 15 1.73 -3.64 9.27
C ASN A 15 1.89 -5.15 9.16
N ASP A 16 0.86 -5.85 8.70
CA ASP A 16 0.87 -7.30 8.52
C ASP A 16 1.94 -7.73 7.51
N LEU A 17 2.12 -6.96 6.43
CA LEU A 17 3.19 -7.17 5.45
C LEU A 17 4.58 -7.02 6.09
N GLN A 18 4.75 -6.01 6.93
CA GLN A 18 6.02 -5.74 7.61
C GLN A 18 6.40 -6.88 8.56
N VAL A 19 5.44 -7.41 9.32
CA VAL A 19 5.62 -8.58 10.18
C VAL A 19 5.97 -9.84 9.37
N LEU A 20 5.35 -10.05 8.21
CA LEU A 20 5.69 -11.19 7.34
C LEU A 20 7.12 -11.07 6.80
N VAL A 21 7.55 -9.87 6.40
CA VAL A 21 8.92 -9.63 5.93
C VAL A 21 9.92 -9.91 7.05
N GLU A 22 9.70 -9.38 8.25
CA GLU A 22 10.56 -9.67 9.41
C GLU A 22 10.66 -11.18 9.68
N ARG A 23 9.54 -11.91 9.54
CA ARG A 23 9.51 -13.35 9.73
C ARG A 23 10.27 -14.10 8.61
N LEU A 24 10.19 -13.65 7.35
CA LEU A 24 10.99 -14.20 6.25
C LEU A 24 12.49 -13.94 6.46
N GLU A 25 12.84 -12.75 6.93
CA GLU A 25 14.24 -12.35 7.17
C GLU A 25 14.85 -13.04 8.39
N SER A 26 14.04 -13.51 9.34
CA SER A 26 14.52 -14.27 10.51
C SER A 26 15.24 -15.56 10.16
N GLY A 27 14.90 -16.19 9.02
CA GLY A 27 15.50 -17.45 8.59
C GLY A 27 15.05 -18.69 9.37
N ASP A 28 14.13 -18.55 10.33
CA ASP A 28 13.64 -19.66 11.18
C ASP A 28 12.52 -20.48 10.52
N LEU A 29 12.08 -20.11 9.32
CA LEU A 29 10.98 -20.76 8.61
C LEU A 29 11.44 -22.00 7.82
N SER A 30 10.65 -23.06 7.87
CA SER A 30 10.78 -24.16 6.91
C SER A 30 10.46 -23.67 5.49
N LEU A 31 10.82 -24.48 4.47
CA LEU A 31 10.52 -24.15 3.07
C LEU A 31 9.02 -23.96 2.81
N GLU A 32 8.18 -24.82 3.37
CA GLU A 32 6.72 -24.76 3.20
C GLU A 32 6.12 -23.52 3.89
N GLU A 33 6.61 -23.18 5.08
CA GLU A 33 6.22 -21.95 5.77
C GLU A 33 6.69 -20.71 5.03
N SER A 34 7.90 -20.74 4.46
CA SER A 34 8.45 -19.64 3.66
C SER A 34 7.61 -19.36 2.43
N LEU A 35 7.18 -20.41 1.72
CA LEU A 35 6.28 -20.29 0.56
C LEU A 35 4.92 -19.73 0.97
N THR A 36 4.34 -20.23 2.06
CA THR A 36 3.06 -19.73 2.59
C THR A 36 3.15 -18.24 2.97
N THR A 37 4.21 -17.88 3.69
CA THR A 37 4.47 -16.51 4.16
C THR A 37 4.68 -15.56 2.97
N PHE A 38 5.36 -16.03 1.92
CA PHE A 38 5.55 -15.29 0.68
C PHE A 38 4.23 -15.05 -0.07
N GLU A 39 3.39 -16.08 -0.22
CA GLU A 39 2.06 -15.94 -0.86
C GLU A 39 1.18 -14.92 -0.13
N GLN A 40 1.19 -14.95 1.22
CA GLN A 40 0.50 -13.96 2.04
C GLN A 40 1.06 -12.54 1.82
N GLY A 41 2.38 -12.39 1.74
CA GLY A 41 3.03 -11.10 1.45
C GLY A 41 2.63 -10.54 0.08
N ILE A 42 2.51 -11.40 -0.94
CA ILE A 42 2.02 -10.99 -2.26
C ILE A 42 0.58 -10.51 -2.21
N ALA A 43 -0.29 -11.19 -1.46
CA ALA A 43 -1.69 -10.77 -1.30
C ALA A 43 -1.78 -9.39 -0.63
N LEU A 44 -1.10 -9.19 0.49
CA LEU A 44 -1.08 -7.91 1.22
C LEU A 44 -0.49 -6.77 0.38
N THR A 45 0.55 -7.05 -0.41
CA THR A 45 1.13 -6.06 -1.33
C THR A 45 0.10 -5.60 -2.36
N ARG A 46 -0.70 -6.51 -2.92
CA ARG A 46 -1.77 -6.18 -3.87
C ARG A 46 -2.87 -5.36 -3.22
N GLU A 47 -3.24 -5.67 -1.98
CA GLU A 47 -4.22 -4.89 -1.22
C GLU A 47 -3.73 -3.45 -0.99
N CYS A 48 -2.46 -3.29 -0.58
CA CYS A 48 -1.84 -1.99 -0.38
C CYS A 48 -1.84 -1.17 -1.68
N GLN A 49 -1.43 -1.77 -2.80
CA GLN A 49 -1.45 -1.12 -4.11
C GLN A 49 -2.86 -0.70 -4.53
N SER A 50 -3.86 -1.56 -4.33
CA SER A 50 -5.25 -1.25 -4.65
C SER A 50 -5.78 -0.09 -3.81
N ALA A 51 -5.45 -0.05 -2.52
CA ALA A 51 -5.83 1.03 -1.62
C ALA A 51 -5.20 2.38 -2.05
N LEU A 52 -3.93 2.36 -2.45
CA LEU A 52 -3.24 3.55 -2.98
C LEU A 52 -3.83 4.03 -4.30
N GLN A 53 -4.10 3.13 -5.24
CA GLN A 53 -4.77 3.47 -6.52
C GLN A 53 -6.15 4.09 -6.29
N ASN A 54 -6.96 3.54 -5.37
CA ASN A 54 -8.25 4.12 -5.01
C ASN A 54 -8.11 5.52 -4.40
N ALA A 55 -7.07 5.75 -3.58
CA ALA A 55 -6.81 7.06 -3.01
C ALA A 55 -6.40 8.08 -4.10
N GLU A 56 -5.52 7.69 -5.03
CA GLU A 56 -5.09 8.49 -6.16
C GLU A 56 -6.28 8.88 -7.06
N GLN A 57 -7.11 7.91 -7.44
CA GLN A 57 -8.33 8.16 -8.24
C GLN A 57 -9.27 9.15 -7.55
N ARG A 58 -9.46 9.03 -6.23
CA ARG A 58 -10.30 9.97 -5.48
C ARG A 58 -9.72 11.39 -5.49
N ILE A 59 -8.39 11.53 -5.42
CA ILE A 59 -7.72 12.83 -5.52
C ILE A 59 -7.91 13.40 -6.93
N GLN A 60 -7.72 12.59 -7.97
CA GLN A 60 -7.88 13.02 -9.36
C GLN A 60 -9.29 13.56 -9.62
N VAL A 61 -10.33 12.81 -9.21
CA VAL A 61 -11.74 13.24 -9.33
C VAL A 61 -12.01 14.57 -8.60
N LEU A 62 -11.43 14.77 -7.41
CA LEU A 62 -11.59 16.02 -6.65
C LEU A 62 -10.88 17.21 -7.33
N LEU A 63 -9.74 16.98 -7.97
CA LEU A 63 -9.01 18.01 -8.72
C LEU A 63 -9.74 18.39 -10.02
N GLU A 64 -10.31 17.41 -10.72
CA GLU A 64 -11.16 17.62 -11.91
C GLU A 64 -12.39 18.47 -11.57
N GLN A 65 -13.05 18.18 -10.43
CA GLN A 65 -14.24 18.93 -9.98
C GLN A 65 -13.93 20.40 -9.61
N ASN A 66 -12.71 20.70 -9.18
CA ASN A 66 -12.27 22.05 -8.81
C ASN A 66 -11.59 22.81 -9.98
N GLY A 67 -11.66 22.29 -11.22
CA GLY A 67 -11.27 23.01 -12.42
C GLY A 67 -9.78 23.34 -12.56
N THR A 68 -8.90 22.74 -11.74
CA THR A 68 -7.46 22.97 -11.82
C THR A 68 -6.71 21.64 -11.86
N LEU A 69 -6.46 21.14 -13.08
CA LEU A 69 -5.54 20.03 -13.31
C LEU A 69 -4.19 20.61 -13.75
N THR A 70 -3.19 20.47 -12.90
CA THR A 70 -1.79 20.57 -13.31
C THR A 70 -1.11 19.29 -12.86
N GLU A 71 -1.31 18.22 -13.63
CA GLU A 71 -0.58 16.97 -13.45
C GLU A 71 0.88 17.23 -13.81
N LYS A 72 1.74 17.27 -12.80
CA LYS A 72 3.18 17.15 -13.01
C LYS A 72 3.48 15.64 -12.98
N PRO A 73 4.20 15.09 -13.96
CA PRO A 73 4.60 13.69 -13.91
C PRO A 73 5.36 13.43 -12.61
N LEU A 74 5.02 12.33 -11.93
CA LEU A 74 5.83 11.80 -10.83
C LEU A 74 7.14 11.34 -11.43
N ASP A 75 8.11 12.24 -11.50
CA ASP A 75 9.47 11.90 -11.86
C ASP A 75 10.08 11.12 -10.70
N GLY A 76 10.48 9.87 -10.96
CA GLY A 76 11.16 9.01 -9.98
C GLY A 76 12.51 9.55 -9.47
N SER A 77 12.87 10.78 -9.81
CA SER A 77 14.04 11.54 -9.36
C SER A 77 13.84 12.30 -8.04
N LEU A 78 12.64 12.29 -7.45
CA LEU A 78 12.36 12.98 -6.17
C LEU A 78 12.42 12.07 -4.92
N LEU A 79 12.77 10.79 -5.06
CA LEU A 79 13.14 9.95 -3.92
C LEU A 79 14.64 10.15 -3.61
N PRO A 80 15.02 10.65 -2.43
CA PRO A 80 16.43 10.70 -2.00
C PRO A 80 17.03 9.30 -1.82
#